data_AF-Q86EV3-F1
#
_entry.id   AF-Q86EV3-F1
#
_cell.length_a   1.000
_cell.length_b   1.000
_cell.length_c   1.000
_cell.angle_alpha   90.00
_cell.angle_beta   90.00
_cell.angle_gamma   90.00
#
_symmetry.space_group_name_H-M   'P 1'
#
loop_
_entity.id
_entity.type
_entity.pdbx_description
1 polymer ?
#
loop_
_entity_poly.entity_id
_entity_poly.type
_entity_poly.pdbx_seq_one_letter_code
_entity_poly.pdbx_strand_id
1 'polypeptide(L)'
;MNYLKVKKNQIKFYLHLRNIQLIKALGRLTESLCWLCHRVLNLDTWTQSSKKYQTKSNNPKEELIIGTSRASTVDYFYNSFVSYAKELNRFSEACLLMTYLEVRIQAFNYFGALPEGVTYWCPLDDVDVDKYVTDFLLFIEQVKDLSIHTFSRHKFRFIFDGLGDFISQLLLRLIPQIERMNSNGNKKMCRNIYRLQQALATLTETHESDLIRVKQLYELSF
;
A
#
# COMPACT_ATOMS: atom_id res chain seq x y z
N MET A 1 23.44 -24.10 -17.28
CA MET A 1 22.02 -23.78 -17.00
C MET A 1 21.71 -23.49 -15.52
N ASN A 2 22.28 -24.22 -14.55
CA ASN A 2 22.00 -24.01 -13.11
C ASN A 2 22.46 -22.65 -12.55
N TYR A 3 23.61 -22.12 -12.97
CA TYR A 3 24.13 -20.83 -12.46
C TYR A 3 23.21 -19.62 -12.75
N LEU A 4 22.62 -19.54 -13.95
CA LEU A 4 21.71 -18.46 -14.32
C LEU A 4 20.38 -18.52 -13.56
N LYS A 5 19.90 -19.75 -13.28
CA LYS A 5 18.68 -19.99 -12.49
C LYS A 5 18.88 -19.62 -11.02
N VAL A 6 20.05 -19.95 -10.46
CA VAL A 6 20.46 -19.53 -9.11
C VAL A 6 20.60 -18.00 -9.02
N LYS A 7 21.24 -17.36 -10.01
CA LYS A 7 21.40 -15.89 -10.04
C LYS A 7 20.06 -15.16 -10.16
N LYS A 8 19.14 -15.63 -11.02
CA LYS A 8 17.76 -15.10 -11.13
C LYS A 8 16.98 -15.25 -9.82
N ASN A 9 17.09 -16.39 -9.15
CA ASN A 9 16.42 -16.64 -7.88
C ASN A 9 17.00 -15.76 -6.75
N GLN A 10 18.32 -15.56 -6.71
CA GLN A 10 18.95 -14.63 -5.77
C GLN A 10 18.50 -13.18 -6.02
N ILE A 11 18.48 -12.72 -7.27
CA ILE A 11 18.02 -11.36 -7.61
C ILE A 11 16.56 -11.15 -7.18
N LYS A 12 15.67 -12.12 -7.45
CA LYS A 12 14.28 -12.06 -6.99
C LYS A 12 14.16 -12.02 -5.47
N PHE A 13 14.98 -12.80 -4.75
CA PHE A 13 15.00 -12.81 -3.29
C PHE A 13 15.48 -11.47 -2.70
N TYR A 14 16.56 -10.88 -3.23
CA TYR A 14 17.03 -9.56 -2.81
C TYR A 14 16.01 -8.46 -3.11
N LEU A 15 15.35 -8.53 -4.28
CA LEU A 15 14.28 -7.62 -4.64
C LEU A 15 13.10 -7.73 -3.67
N HIS A 16 12.66 -8.95 -3.36
CA HIS A 16 11.59 -9.23 -2.40
C HIS A 16 11.89 -8.67 -1.00
N LEU A 17 13.07 -8.97 -0.46
CA LEU A 17 13.51 -8.43 0.84
C LEU A 17 13.54 -6.90 0.84
N ARG A 18 14.08 -6.29 -0.23
CA ARG A 18 14.13 -4.84 -0.37
C ARG A 18 12.74 -4.22 -0.38
N ASN A 19 11.79 -4.82 -1.09
CA ASN A 19 10.43 -4.31 -1.20
C ASN A 19 9.69 -4.36 0.15
N ILE A 20 9.92 -5.41 0.94
CA ILE A 20 9.38 -5.50 2.30
C ILE A 20 9.97 -4.42 3.22
N GLN A 21 11.28 -4.20 3.15
CA GLN A 21 11.90 -3.12 3.93
C GLN A 21 11.41 -1.74 3.50
N LEU A 22 11.18 -1.54 2.19
CA LEU A 22 10.61 -0.31 1.66
C LEU A 22 9.20 -0.05 2.20
N ILE A 23 8.30 -1.04 2.10
CA ILE A 23 6.93 -0.94 2.64
C ILE A 23 6.95 -0.63 4.14
N LYS A 24 7.83 -1.31 4.90
CA LYS A 24 8.00 -1.07 6.33
C LYS A 24 8.50 0.35 6.61
N ALA A 25 9.45 0.86 5.83
CA ALA A 25 9.95 2.21 5.97
C ALA A 25 8.88 3.26 5.65
N LEU A 26 8.13 3.08 4.55
CA LEU A 26 7.02 3.95 4.16
C LEU A 26 5.91 3.98 5.21
N GLY A 27 5.57 2.82 5.79
CA GLY A 27 4.57 2.76 6.85
C GLY A 27 4.99 3.51 8.12
N ARG A 28 6.25 3.32 8.55
CA ARG A 28 6.81 4.09 9.67
C ARG A 28 6.86 5.58 9.39
N LEU A 29 7.24 5.99 8.18
CA LEU A 29 7.26 7.39 7.77
C LEU A 29 5.86 7.99 7.79
N THR A 30 4.86 7.27 7.28
CA THR A 30 3.45 7.68 7.31
C THR A 30 3.02 8.03 8.74
N GLU A 31 3.18 7.10 9.69
CA GLU A 31 2.76 7.37 11.07
C GLU A 31 3.62 8.43 11.78
N SER A 32 4.93 8.46 11.52
CA SER A 32 5.82 9.46 12.13
C SER A 32 5.50 10.89 11.67
N LEU A 33 5.23 11.07 10.37
CA LEU A 33 4.87 12.36 9.79
C LEU A 33 3.48 12.80 10.24
N CYS A 34 2.53 11.87 10.30
CA CYS A 34 1.20 12.12 10.87
C CYS A 34 1.31 12.58 12.33
N TRP A 35 2.10 11.88 13.15
CA TRP A 35 2.33 12.26 14.54
C TRP A 35 3.00 13.63 14.67
N LEU A 36 4.01 13.90 13.85
CA LEU A 36 4.72 15.19 13.87
C LEU A 36 3.79 16.34 13.47
N CYS A 37 2.94 16.14 12.45
CA CYS A 37 1.91 17.10 12.06
C CYS A 37 1.02 17.47 13.26
N HIS A 38 0.48 16.47 13.98
CA HIS A 38 -0.34 16.72 15.18
C HIS A 38 0.43 17.47 16.26
N ARG A 39 1.72 17.16 16.45
CA ARG A 39 2.57 17.88 17.43
C ARG A 39 2.80 19.32 17.04
N VAL A 40 3.05 19.61 15.76
CA VAL A 40 3.21 20.99 15.25
C VAL A 40 1.91 21.78 15.43
N LEU A 41 0.74 21.18 15.15
CA LEU A 41 -0.55 21.83 15.39
C LEU A 41 -0.82 22.10 16.88
N ASN A 42 -0.41 21.19 17.77
CA ASN A 42 -0.56 21.39 19.21
C ASN A 42 0.38 22.49 19.75
N LEU A 43 1.56 22.66 19.16
CA LEU A 43 2.43 23.79 19.50
C LEU A 43 1.79 25.13 19.09
N ASP A 44 1.15 25.18 17.92
CA ASP A 44 0.40 26.36 17.49
C ASP A 44 -0.71 26.72 18.50
N THR A 45 -1.55 25.77 18.90
CA THR A 45 -2.62 26.03 19.88
C THR A 45 -2.11 26.46 21.26
N TRP A 46 -0.98 25.90 21.73
CA TRP A 46 -0.34 26.31 22.98
C TRP A 46 0.18 27.75 22.92
N THR A 47 0.89 28.11 21.84
CA THR A 47 1.41 29.48 21.68
C THR A 47 0.27 30.51 21.55
N GLN A 48 -0.85 30.16 20.92
CA GLN A 48 -2.04 31.02 20.87
C GLN A 48 -2.69 31.21 22.24
N SER A 49 -2.75 30.15 23.04
CA SER A 49 -3.32 30.20 24.39
C SER A 49 -2.48 31.07 25.32
N SER A 50 -1.14 30.97 25.26
CA SER A 50 -0.21 31.79 26.05
C SER A 50 -0.40 33.30 25.82
N LYS A 51 -0.66 33.73 24.58
CA LYS A 51 -0.95 35.14 24.25
C LYS A 51 -2.24 35.67 24.90
N LYS A 52 -3.31 34.86 24.98
CA LYS A 52 -4.60 35.26 25.60
C LYS A 52 -4.45 35.53 27.10
N TYR A 53 -3.50 34.87 27.77
CA TYR A 53 -3.19 35.14 29.18
C TYR A 53 -2.34 36.40 29.36
N GLN A 54 -1.45 36.74 28.42
CA GLN A 54 -0.69 38.00 28.47
C GLN A 54 -1.54 39.23 28.15
N THR A 55 -2.49 39.17 27.21
CA THR A 55 -3.35 40.32 26.88
C THR A 55 -4.41 40.64 27.93
N LYS A 56 -4.78 39.70 28.80
CA LYS A 56 -5.70 39.96 29.92
C LYS A 56 -5.04 40.57 31.17
N SER A 57 -3.71 40.64 31.23
CA SER A 57 -2.98 41.16 32.41
C SER A 57 -2.59 42.65 32.31
N ASN A 58 -2.86 43.32 31.19
CA ASN A 58 -2.55 44.74 31.04
C ASN A 58 -3.81 45.58 31.24
N ASN A 59 -3.94 46.17 32.43
CA ASN A 59 -4.88 47.28 32.67
C ASN A 59 -4.55 48.46 31.72
N PRO A 60 -5.56 49.18 31.21
CA PRO A 60 -5.33 50.29 30.28
C PRO A 60 -4.98 51.57 31.06
N LYS A 61 -3.70 51.91 31.14
CA LYS A 61 -3.28 53.31 31.31
C LYS A 61 -2.04 53.61 30.46
N GLU A 62 -2.18 54.68 29.69
CA GLU A 62 -1.19 55.49 28.97
C GLU A 62 -0.82 55.10 27.54
N GLU A 63 -1.47 55.83 26.61
CA GLU A 63 -1.01 56.10 25.25
C GLU A 63 0.23 57.01 25.27
N LEU A 64 1.31 56.63 24.58
CA LEU A 64 1.97 57.51 23.60
C LEU A 64 2.95 56.74 22.69
N ILE A 65 2.59 56.65 21.41
CA ILE A 65 3.40 56.81 20.18
C ILE A 65 4.88 56.36 20.25
N ILE A 66 5.21 55.20 19.63
CA ILE A 66 6.13 55.09 18.48
C ILE A 66 5.71 53.85 17.66
N GLY A 67 5.29 54.07 16.42
CA GLY A 67 5.00 53.00 15.46
C GLY A 67 6.27 52.29 15.04
N THR A 68 6.38 50.99 15.33
CA THR A 68 7.32 50.09 14.66
C THR A 68 6.83 48.65 14.80
N SER A 69 6.11 48.19 13.77
CA SER A 69 6.27 46.89 13.11
C SER A 69 6.57 45.62 13.94
N ARG A 70 6.00 45.46 15.13
CA ARG A 70 6.10 44.21 15.92
C ARG A 70 4.99 43.19 15.64
N ALA A 71 3.88 43.62 15.03
CA ALA A 71 2.77 42.73 14.67
C ALA A 71 3.09 41.85 13.45
N SER A 72 3.88 42.34 12.49
CA SER A 72 4.12 41.66 11.21
C SER A 72 5.05 40.44 11.31
N THR A 73 6.11 40.47 12.11
CA THR A 73 7.05 39.33 12.17
C THR A 73 6.49 38.11 12.89
N VAL A 74 5.61 38.33 13.88
CA VAL A 74 5.00 37.24 14.65
C VAL A 74 3.90 36.57 13.81
N ASP A 75 3.03 37.31 13.13
CA ASP A 75 1.98 36.73 12.27
C ASP A 75 2.55 35.92 11.07
N TYR A 76 3.75 36.26 10.59
CA TYR A 76 4.48 35.46 9.59
C TYR A 76 4.86 34.06 10.14
N PHE A 77 5.31 33.96 11.40
CA PHE A 77 5.67 32.67 12.02
C PHE A 77 4.44 31.80 12.34
N TYR A 78 3.31 32.42 12.69
CA TYR A 78 2.07 31.69 13.01
C TYR A 78 1.43 31.03 11.77
N ASN A 79 1.34 31.77 10.67
CA ASN A 79 0.93 31.18 9.38
C ASN A 79 1.89 30.07 8.92
N SER A 80 3.15 30.10 9.39
CA SER A 80 4.17 29.12 9.08
C SER A 80 3.89 27.75 9.70
N PHE A 81 3.53 27.64 10.98
CA PHE A 81 3.33 26.35 11.64
C PHE A 81 2.16 25.55 11.05
N VAL A 82 1.02 26.20 10.79
CA VAL A 82 -0.12 25.57 10.12
C VAL A 82 0.26 25.14 8.70
N SER A 83 1.04 25.96 7.98
CA SER A 83 1.53 25.60 6.65
C SER A 83 2.45 24.38 6.69
N TYR A 84 3.40 24.31 7.64
CA TYR A 84 4.29 23.15 7.79
C TYR A 84 3.53 21.90 8.20
N ALA A 85 2.56 22.00 9.11
CA ALA A 85 1.71 20.87 9.49
C ALA A 85 0.95 20.31 8.29
N LYS A 86 0.41 21.18 7.43
CA LYS A 86 -0.25 20.77 6.18
C LYS A 86 0.71 20.02 5.26
N GLU A 87 1.92 20.53 5.04
CA GLU A 87 2.92 19.84 4.20
C GLU A 87 3.37 18.50 4.80
N LEU A 88 3.56 18.41 6.12
CA LEU A 88 3.83 17.13 6.80
C LEU A 88 2.69 16.13 6.61
N ASN A 89 1.43 16.57 6.69
CA ASN A 89 0.28 15.71 6.43
C ASN A 89 0.27 15.23 4.97
N ARG A 90 0.54 16.13 4.01
CA ARG A 90 0.63 15.77 2.59
C ARG A 90 1.72 14.74 2.32
N PHE A 91 2.89 14.87 2.96
CA PHE A 91 3.95 13.86 2.87
C PHE A 91 3.55 12.53 3.49
N SER A 92 2.87 12.55 4.64
CA SER A 92 2.31 11.34 5.26
C SER A 92 1.35 10.62 4.31
N GLU A 93 0.42 11.34 3.69
CA GLU A 93 -0.53 10.80 2.70
C GLU A 93 0.18 10.26 1.46
N ALA A 94 1.22 10.94 0.98
CA ALA A 94 2.04 10.46 -0.13
C ALA A 94 2.78 9.15 0.20
N CYS A 95 3.30 9.00 1.43
CA CYS A 95 3.91 7.74 1.87
C CYS A 95 2.90 6.59 1.95
N LEU A 96 1.67 6.86 2.42
CA LEU A 96 0.59 5.88 2.44
C LEU A 96 0.20 5.47 1.01
N LEU A 97 0.07 6.43 0.10
CA LEU A 97 -0.21 6.17 -1.30
C LEU A 97 0.91 5.37 -1.97
N MET A 98 2.18 5.68 -1.69
CA MET A 98 3.28 4.86 -2.21
C MET A 98 3.26 3.44 -1.66
N THR A 99 2.86 3.24 -0.41
CA THR A 99 2.66 1.89 0.15
C THR A 99 1.57 1.13 -0.63
N TYR A 100 0.44 1.79 -0.89
CA TYR A 100 -0.64 1.26 -1.71
C TYR A 100 -0.17 0.87 -3.13
N LEU A 101 0.63 1.72 -3.77
CA LEU A 101 1.15 1.48 -5.12
C LEU A 101 2.18 0.36 -5.14
N GLU A 102 3.07 0.28 -4.15
CA GLU A 102 4.10 -0.75 -4.08
C GLU A 102 3.48 -2.15 -4.01
N VAL A 103 2.42 -2.34 -3.22
CA VAL A 103 1.67 -3.61 -3.15
C VAL A 103 1.12 -4.01 -4.54
N ARG A 104 0.61 -3.05 -5.31
CA ARG A 104 0.10 -3.29 -6.68
C ARG A 104 1.20 -3.55 -7.69
N ILE A 105 2.33 -2.85 -7.58
CA ILE A 105 3.52 -3.13 -8.38
C ILE A 105 3.99 -4.56 -8.13
N GLN A 106 3.99 -5.03 -6.89
CA GLN A 106 4.32 -6.43 -6.59
C GLN A 106 3.31 -7.39 -7.22
N ALA A 107 2.01 -7.17 -7.06
CA ALA A 107 1.00 -7.98 -7.74
C ALA A 107 1.20 -8.01 -9.27
N PHE A 108 1.52 -6.87 -9.89
CA PHE A 108 1.85 -6.80 -11.31
C PHE A 108 3.12 -7.59 -11.66
N ASN A 109 4.16 -7.55 -10.83
CA ASN A 109 5.38 -8.34 -11.07
C ASN A 109 5.13 -9.86 -11.02
N TYR A 110 4.12 -10.32 -10.27
CA TYR A 110 3.74 -11.72 -10.20
C TYR A 110 2.75 -12.15 -11.30
N PHE A 111 1.80 -11.29 -11.66
CA PHE A 111 0.65 -11.65 -12.53
C PHE A 111 0.55 -10.83 -13.83
N GLY A 112 1.47 -9.92 -14.09
CA GLY A 112 1.37 -8.98 -15.22
C GLY A 112 1.70 -9.57 -16.59
N ALA A 113 2.45 -10.68 -16.63
CA ALA A 113 2.77 -11.39 -17.87
C ALA A 113 3.11 -12.86 -17.58
N LEU A 114 2.72 -13.74 -18.51
CA LEU A 114 3.22 -15.12 -18.54
C LEU A 114 4.48 -15.19 -19.40
N PRO A 115 5.39 -16.15 -19.16
CA PRO A 115 6.46 -16.47 -20.10
C PRO A 115 5.88 -16.85 -21.47
N GLU A 116 6.57 -16.49 -22.56
CA GLU A 116 6.17 -16.91 -23.90
C GLU A 116 6.06 -18.44 -24.01
N GLY A 117 4.96 -18.93 -24.61
CA GLY A 117 4.70 -20.35 -24.79
C GLY A 117 4.32 -21.10 -23.51
N VAL A 118 3.76 -20.42 -22.50
CA VAL A 118 3.26 -21.12 -21.32
C VAL A 118 2.09 -22.03 -21.70
N THR A 119 2.20 -23.30 -21.35
CA THR A 119 1.13 -24.29 -21.56
C THR A 119 0.64 -24.81 -20.22
N TYR A 120 -0.65 -24.71 -19.97
CA TYR A 120 -1.35 -25.38 -18.87
C TYR A 120 -1.83 -26.78 -19.33
N TRP A 121 -0.93 -27.54 -19.96
CA TRP A 121 -1.20 -28.92 -20.35
C TRP A 121 -0.68 -29.87 -19.26
N CYS A 122 -1.55 -30.22 -18.32
CA CYS A 122 -1.19 -31.05 -17.17
C CYS A 122 -1.61 -32.50 -17.42
N PRO A 123 -0.68 -33.45 -17.63
CA PRO A 123 -1.03 -34.86 -17.88
C PRO A 123 -1.67 -35.53 -16.66
N LEU A 124 -1.32 -35.08 -15.46
CA LEU A 124 -1.89 -35.53 -14.18
C LEU A 124 -2.56 -34.35 -13.47
N ASP A 125 -3.55 -34.64 -12.63
CA ASP A 125 -4.17 -33.64 -11.74
C ASP A 125 -3.18 -33.31 -10.62
N ASP A 126 -2.42 -32.24 -10.84
CA ASP A 126 -1.50 -31.70 -9.84
C ASP A 126 -2.31 -30.90 -8.80
N VAL A 127 -2.16 -31.30 -7.53
CA VAL A 127 -2.90 -30.71 -6.41
C VAL A 127 -2.25 -29.40 -5.97
N ASP A 128 -1.02 -29.14 -6.38
CA ASP A 128 -0.23 -28.00 -5.97
C ASP A 128 -0.60 -26.73 -6.74
N VAL A 129 -0.44 -25.60 -6.03
CA VAL A 129 -0.61 -24.26 -6.56
C VAL A 129 0.69 -23.86 -7.27
N ASP A 130 0.59 -23.09 -8.34
CA ASP A 130 1.79 -22.62 -9.02
C ASP A 130 2.70 -21.80 -8.11
N LYS A 131 4.01 -22.01 -8.25
CA LYS A 131 5.02 -21.38 -7.38
C LYS A 131 4.89 -19.86 -7.33
N TYR A 132 4.58 -19.19 -8.44
CA TYR A 132 4.45 -17.73 -8.46
C TYR A 132 3.27 -17.24 -7.61
N VAL A 133 2.19 -18.03 -7.51
CA VAL A 133 1.06 -17.75 -6.64
C VAL A 133 1.47 -17.97 -5.20
N THR A 134 2.12 -19.10 -4.88
CA THR A 134 2.61 -19.39 -3.52
C THR A 134 3.60 -18.33 -3.02
N ASP A 135 4.53 -17.90 -3.87
CA ASP A 135 5.49 -16.84 -3.55
C ASP A 135 4.78 -15.50 -3.27
N PHE A 136 3.75 -15.15 -4.06
CA PHE A 136 2.93 -13.96 -3.82
C PHE A 136 2.11 -14.05 -2.54
N LEU A 137 1.54 -15.21 -2.21
CA LEU A 137 0.80 -15.42 -0.97
C LEU A 137 1.71 -15.24 0.26
N LEU A 138 2.94 -15.77 0.21
CA LEU A 138 3.94 -15.55 1.25
C LEU A 138 4.33 -14.08 1.37
N PHE A 139 4.50 -13.38 0.24
CA PHE A 139 4.73 -11.94 0.23
C PHE A 139 3.60 -11.18 0.93
N ILE A 140 2.35 -11.45 0.55
CA ILE A 140 1.18 -10.78 1.09
C ILE A 140 1.03 -11.02 2.59
N GLU A 141 1.27 -12.25 3.07
CA GLU A 141 1.20 -12.53 4.50
C GLU A 141 2.26 -11.74 5.28
N GLN A 142 3.49 -11.65 4.76
CA GLN A 142 4.54 -10.83 5.36
C GLN A 142 4.19 -9.34 5.39
N VAL A 143 3.59 -8.82 4.31
CA VAL A 143 3.16 -7.42 4.25
C VAL A 143 1.99 -7.16 5.20
N LYS A 144 1.04 -8.09 5.30
CA LYS A 144 -0.09 -8.04 6.23
C LYS A 144 0.40 -7.97 7.68
N ASP A 145 1.27 -8.89 8.10
CA ASP A 145 1.82 -8.95 9.45
C ASP A 145 2.54 -7.65 9.84
N LEU A 146 3.28 -7.06 8.90
CA LEU A 146 3.93 -5.77 9.13
C LEU A 146 2.92 -4.61 9.19
N SER A 147 1.93 -4.63 8.30
CA SER A 147 1.00 -3.52 8.11
C SER A 147 -0.03 -3.43 9.23
N ILE A 148 -0.49 -4.56 9.78
CA ILE A 148 -1.54 -4.58 10.82
C ILE A 148 -1.08 -3.93 12.13
N HIS A 149 0.22 -3.98 12.42
CA HIS A 149 0.81 -3.34 13.59
C HIS A 149 1.34 -1.93 13.33
N THR A 150 1.48 -1.55 12.06
CA THR A 150 2.01 -0.23 11.67
C THR A 150 0.89 0.76 11.43
N PHE A 151 -0.21 0.33 10.80
CA PHE A 151 -1.28 1.23 10.36
C PHE A 151 -2.55 1.08 11.20
N SER A 152 -3.32 2.17 11.27
CA SER A 152 -4.71 2.10 11.73
C SER A 152 -5.56 1.21 10.81
N ARG A 153 -6.69 0.68 11.32
CA ARG A 153 -7.59 -0.21 10.54
C ARG A 153 -8.02 0.40 9.20
N HIS A 154 -8.30 1.70 9.15
CA HIS A 154 -8.72 2.37 7.91
C HIS A 154 -7.60 2.50 6.88
N LYS A 155 -6.37 2.84 7.32
CA LYS A 155 -5.19 2.89 6.43
C LYS A 155 -4.78 1.51 5.95
N PHE A 156 -4.83 0.51 6.84
CA PHE A 156 -4.61 -0.89 6.50
C PHE A 156 -5.58 -1.33 5.41
N ARG A 157 -6.89 -1.12 5.61
CA ARG A 157 -7.90 -1.47 4.61
C ARG A 157 -7.68 -0.72 3.29
N PHE A 158 -7.39 0.59 3.34
CA PHE A 158 -7.09 1.39 2.15
C PHE A 158 -5.98 0.78 1.27
N ILE A 159 -4.90 0.27 1.87
CA ILE A 159 -3.78 -0.32 1.13
C ILE A 159 -4.22 -1.52 0.29
N PHE A 160 -5.06 -2.39 0.85
CA PHE A 160 -5.48 -3.65 0.22
C PHE A 160 -6.80 -3.58 -0.55
N ASP A 161 -7.58 -2.53 -0.35
CA ASP A 161 -8.88 -2.34 -1.01
C ASP A 161 -8.76 -2.34 -2.53
N GLY A 162 -9.57 -3.14 -3.23
CA GLY A 162 -9.51 -3.32 -4.69
C GLY A 162 -8.27 -4.06 -5.21
N LEU A 163 -7.45 -4.67 -4.35
CA LEU A 163 -6.30 -5.48 -4.80
C LEU A 163 -6.75 -6.74 -5.55
N GLY A 164 -7.80 -7.42 -5.11
CA GLY A 164 -8.34 -8.59 -5.81
C GLY A 164 -8.95 -8.24 -7.16
N ASP A 165 -9.63 -7.10 -7.28
CA ASP A 165 -10.12 -6.59 -8.57
C ASP A 165 -8.96 -6.28 -9.53
N PHE A 166 -7.89 -5.66 -9.02
CA PHE A 166 -6.68 -5.40 -9.81
C PHE A 166 -6.03 -6.71 -10.31
N ILE A 167 -5.85 -7.69 -9.42
CA ILE A 167 -5.31 -9.01 -9.79
C ILE A 167 -6.22 -9.72 -10.78
N SER A 168 -7.55 -9.63 -10.61
CA SER A 168 -8.53 -10.19 -11.54
C SER A 168 -8.34 -9.64 -12.95
N GLN A 169 -8.18 -8.32 -13.09
CA GLN A 169 -7.92 -7.69 -14.38
C GLN A 169 -6.61 -8.15 -15.01
N LEU A 170 -5.56 -8.39 -14.22
CA LEU A 170 -4.31 -8.95 -14.73
C LEU A 170 -4.52 -10.37 -15.25
N LEU A 171 -5.15 -11.25 -14.46
CA LEU A 171 -5.41 -12.64 -14.83
C LEU A 171 -6.30 -12.77 -16.08
N LEU A 172 -7.27 -11.86 -16.27
CA LEU A 172 -8.09 -11.82 -17.48
C LEU A 172 -7.26 -11.50 -18.73
N ARG A 173 -6.28 -10.61 -18.62
CA ARG A 173 -5.37 -10.28 -19.74
C ARG A 173 -4.44 -11.44 -20.10
N LEU A 174 -4.25 -12.39 -19.18
CA LEU A 174 -3.41 -13.57 -19.42
C LEU A 174 -4.13 -14.67 -20.20
N ILE A 175 -5.46 -14.75 -20.16
CA ILE A 175 -6.26 -15.79 -20.85
C ILE A 175 -5.83 -15.99 -22.31
N PRO A 176 -5.78 -14.95 -23.17
CA PRO A 176 -5.39 -15.12 -24.57
C PRO A 176 -3.91 -15.47 -24.77
N GLN A 177 -3.06 -15.33 -23.75
CA GLN A 177 -1.63 -15.68 -23.82
C GLN A 177 -1.37 -17.17 -23.54
N ILE A 178 -2.38 -17.91 -23.07
CA ILE A 178 -2.26 -19.34 -22.79
C ILE A 178 -2.40 -20.12 -24.08
N GLU A 179 -1.30 -20.74 -24.51
CA GLU A 179 -1.24 -21.43 -25.81
C GLU A 179 -2.06 -22.73 -25.83
N ARG A 180 -2.03 -23.48 -24.72
CA ARG A 180 -2.77 -24.73 -24.56
C ARG A 180 -3.18 -24.93 -23.11
N MET A 181 -4.43 -25.36 -22.90
CA MET A 181 -4.92 -25.80 -21.59
C MET A 181 -5.78 -27.06 -21.75
N ASN A 182 -5.65 -28.01 -20.81
CA ASN A 182 -6.55 -29.15 -20.68
C ASN A 182 -7.35 -29.07 -19.37
N SER A 183 -8.29 -29.99 -19.15
CA SER A 183 -9.14 -29.99 -17.95
C SER A 183 -8.35 -29.95 -16.63
N ASN A 184 -7.23 -30.66 -16.54
CA ASN A 184 -6.36 -30.63 -15.35
C ASN A 184 -5.67 -29.26 -15.17
N GLY A 185 -5.18 -28.65 -16.26
CA GLY A 185 -4.65 -27.29 -16.23
C GLY A 185 -5.70 -26.27 -15.82
N ASN A 186 -6.94 -26.41 -16.30
CA ASN A 186 -8.04 -25.54 -15.91
C ASN A 186 -8.35 -25.66 -14.40
N LYS A 187 -8.43 -26.90 -13.87
CA LYS A 187 -8.54 -27.12 -12.42
C LYS A 187 -7.40 -26.48 -11.63
N LYS A 188 -6.17 -26.57 -12.12
CA LYS A 188 -5.00 -25.93 -11.50
C LYS A 188 -5.13 -24.41 -11.48
N MET A 189 -5.55 -23.79 -12.59
CA MET A 189 -5.82 -22.35 -12.63
C MET A 189 -6.94 -21.93 -11.68
N CYS A 190 -8.05 -22.67 -11.66
CA CYS A 190 -9.15 -22.45 -10.71
C CYS A 190 -8.68 -22.53 -9.25
N ARG A 191 -7.75 -23.44 -8.95
CA ARG A 191 -7.12 -23.58 -7.62
C ARG A 191 -6.24 -22.38 -7.29
N ASN A 192 -5.43 -21.91 -8.23
CA ASN A 192 -4.64 -20.69 -8.09
C ASN A 192 -5.53 -19.50 -7.74
N ILE A 193 -6.60 -19.28 -8.51
CA ILE A 193 -7.56 -18.19 -8.30
C ILE A 193 -8.24 -18.32 -6.94
N TYR A 194 -8.68 -19.51 -6.56
CA TYR A 194 -9.33 -19.76 -5.27
C TYR A 194 -8.42 -19.44 -4.09
N ARG A 195 -7.14 -19.81 -4.16
CA ARG A 195 -6.17 -19.51 -3.08
C ARG A 195 -5.90 -18.01 -2.96
N LEU A 196 -5.81 -17.29 -4.07
CA LEU A 196 -5.73 -15.82 -4.08
C LEU A 196 -6.98 -15.21 -3.45
N GLN A 197 -8.15 -15.69 -3.84
CA GLN A 197 -9.43 -15.23 -3.32
C GLN A 197 -9.51 -15.37 -1.79
N GLN A 198 -9.15 -16.54 -1.26
CA GLN A 198 -9.15 -16.78 0.18
C GLN A 198 -8.22 -15.81 0.91
N ALA A 199 -6.99 -15.66 0.44
CA ALA A 199 -6.00 -14.80 1.10
C ALA A 199 -6.43 -13.33 1.07
N LEU A 200 -6.90 -12.82 -0.07
CA LEU A 200 -7.30 -11.42 -0.21
C LEU A 200 -8.55 -11.08 0.60
N ALA A 201 -9.53 -11.98 0.64
CA ALA A 201 -10.73 -11.80 1.48
C ALA A 201 -10.38 -11.64 2.97
N THR A 202 -9.29 -12.27 3.44
CA THR A 202 -8.84 -12.10 4.84
C THR A 202 -8.21 -10.74 5.14
N LEU A 203 -7.73 -10.01 4.12
CA LEU A 203 -7.10 -8.70 4.30
C LEU A 203 -8.14 -7.60 4.49
N THR A 204 -9.17 -7.62 3.66
CA THR A 204 -10.16 -6.54 3.58
C THR A 204 -11.47 -6.92 4.23
N GLU A 205 -11.70 -8.17 4.62
CA GLU A 205 -13.00 -8.68 5.07
C GLU A 205 -14.10 -8.47 4.00
N THR A 206 -13.73 -8.43 2.71
CA THR A 206 -14.64 -8.25 1.58
C THR A 206 -14.71 -9.50 0.71
N HIS A 207 -15.87 -9.70 0.08
CA HIS A 207 -16.02 -10.73 -0.94
C HIS A 207 -15.36 -10.31 -2.25
N GLU A 208 -14.34 -11.07 -2.66
CA GLU A 208 -13.62 -10.90 -3.92
C GLU A 208 -14.44 -11.44 -5.11
N SER A 209 -15.53 -10.74 -5.43
CA SER A 209 -16.52 -11.13 -6.43
C SER A 209 -15.94 -11.21 -7.85
N ASP A 210 -14.96 -10.37 -8.15
CA ASP A 210 -14.34 -10.32 -9.47
C ASP A 210 -13.45 -11.54 -9.74
N LEU A 211 -12.74 -12.05 -8.73
CA LEU A 211 -11.97 -13.29 -8.85
C LEU A 211 -12.87 -14.51 -9.13
N ILE A 212 -14.11 -14.50 -8.61
CA ILE A 212 -15.11 -15.53 -8.94
C ILE A 212 -15.45 -15.47 -10.43
N ARG A 213 -15.67 -14.27 -10.97
CA ARG A 213 -15.96 -14.08 -12.41
C ARG A 213 -14.79 -14.52 -13.28
N VAL A 214 -13.55 -14.23 -12.88
CA VAL A 214 -12.34 -14.71 -13.57
C VAL A 214 -12.32 -16.23 -13.61
N LYS A 215 -12.54 -16.89 -12.47
CA LYS A 215 -12.61 -18.36 -12.38
C LYS A 215 -13.63 -18.93 -13.36
N GLN A 216 -14.85 -18.38 -13.39
CA GLN A 216 -15.90 -18.81 -14.31
C GLN A 216 -15.51 -18.63 -15.79
N LEU A 217 -14.79 -17.56 -16.12
CA LEU A 217 -14.32 -17.33 -17.49
C LEU A 217 -13.25 -18.35 -17.92
N TYR A 218 -12.36 -18.75 -17.02
CA TYR A 218 -11.41 -19.84 -17.26
C TYR A 218 -12.14 -21.18 -17.46
N GLU A 219 -13.18 -21.46 -16.68
CA GLU A 219 -14.03 -22.66 -16.83
C GLU A 219 -14.79 -22.70 -18.17
N LEU A 220 -15.15 -21.55 -18.73
CA LEU A 220 -15.85 -21.46 -20.02
C LEU A 220 -14.91 -21.48 -21.24
N SER A 221 -13.66 -21.03 -21.07
CA SER A 221 -12.73 -20.84 -22.20
C SER A 221 -11.95 -22.09 -22.58
N PHE A 222 -11.92 -23.12 -21.72
CA PHE A 222 -11.05 -24.30 -21.87
C PHE A 222 -11.63 -25.55 -21.21
#